data_AF-A0A0P1IL27-F1
#
_entry.id   AF-A0A0P1IL27-F1
#
_cell.length_a   1.000
_cell.length_b   1.000
_cell.length_c   1.000
_cell.angle_alpha   90.00
_cell.angle_beta   90.00
_cell.angle_gamma   90.00
#
_symmetry.space_group_name_H-M   'P 1'
#
loop_
_entity.id
_entity.type
_entity.pdbx_description
1 polymer ?
#
loop_
_entity_poly.entity_id
_entity_poly.type
_entity_poly.pdbx_seq_one_letter_code
_entity_poly.pdbx_strand_id
1 'polypeptide(L)'
;MNWDDFSKWGARISDWAKGYHSNLRDRPVRSQVAPGDILNQLPVSPPAQGGDMEDVFSDFESIVMPGITHWQHPRFFAYFPANATPPSMLADYLATVIAPQCMLWQTSPAATEMETRMLQWLRQSLGLADHFEGVIQDSASTATLAAVLTMRERSLDWKGNEEGLAGLETLRIYCSEEVHTSVDRAIWISGVGQNNLRRIPTHGALRSMQPDALEAAIKEDIAKGLKPAGIVACVGGTGTGGCDDISAVCDIAAKYDLYVHVDAAWAGAAMICPEFRTLWEGVNKADSVVFNPHKWLGMQFDCSAHFVKNPEDLVRTLAIKPEYLKTHGHDGIINYSEWSVPLGRRFRALKIWFVLRIYGVEGLQQMIRNHVSWAQELHSLLEAEDDFEIVTAPVLSLFTFRYAPEGVSDLDDLNQRLVDAINDDGRIYITQTRVKGALVIRFQAGQVDATREDVLLAFEVIKEISRNMA
;
A
#
# COMPACT_ATOMS: atom_id res chain seq x y z
N MET A 1 29.78 7.01 21.97
CA MET A 1 28.43 6.48 22.22
C MET A 1 28.16 6.60 23.70
N ASN A 2 27.35 7.57 24.12
CA ASN A 2 26.94 7.76 25.50
C ASN A 2 25.51 7.21 25.66
N TRP A 3 25.37 6.11 26.39
CA TRP A 3 24.08 5.45 26.58
C TRP A 3 23.19 6.16 27.62
N ASP A 4 23.76 6.97 28.51
CA ASP A 4 22.99 7.77 29.46
C ASP A 4 22.26 8.92 28.73
N ASP A 5 22.96 9.58 27.80
CA ASP A 5 22.35 10.59 26.93
C ASP A 5 21.23 9.97 26.06
N PHE A 6 21.45 8.76 25.54
CA PHE A 6 20.43 8.05 24.76
C PHE A 6 19.13 7.84 25.56
N SER A 7 19.22 7.42 26.82
CA SER A 7 18.06 7.22 27.68
C SER A 7 17.29 8.53 27.92
N LYS A 8 18.00 9.62 28.23
CA LYS A 8 17.43 10.95 28.42
C LYS A 8 16.68 11.43 27.17
N TRP A 9 17.30 11.32 26.00
CA TRP A 9 16.69 11.72 24.72
C TRP A 9 15.52 10.80 24.32
N GLY A 10 15.63 9.50 24.59
CA GLY A 10 14.53 8.55 24.38
C GLY A 10 13.29 8.91 25.21
N ALA A 11 13.47 9.31 26.47
CA ALA A 11 12.38 9.80 27.31
C ALA A 11 11.77 11.10 26.75
N ARG A 12 12.60 12.08 26.38
CA ARG A 12 12.13 13.35 25.80
C ARG A 12 11.33 13.14 24.50
N ILE A 13 11.80 12.28 23.60
CA ILE A 13 11.09 11.97 22.36
C ILE A 13 9.76 11.28 22.65
N SER A 14 9.71 10.40 23.66
CA SER A 14 8.47 9.74 24.08
C SER A 14 7.44 10.74 24.61
N ASP A 15 7.87 11.69 25.45
CA ASP A 15 7.02 12.77 25.97
C ASP A 15 6.56 13.72 24.85
N TRP A 16 7.46 14.06 23.94
CA TRP A 16 7.13 14.85 22.75
C TRP A 16 6.08 14.15 21.87
N ALA A 17 6.25 12.86 21.61
CA ALA A 17 5.33 12.08 20.78
C ALA A 17 3.92 12.06 21.38
N LYS A 18 3.81 11.91 22.70
CA LYS A 18 2.54 12.03 23.42
C LYS A 18 1.90 13.40 23.17
N GLY A 19 2.65 14.49 23.32
CA GLY A 19 2.16 15.86 23.08
C GLY A 19 1.72 16.08 21.63
N TYR A 20 2.52 15.62 20.67
CA TYR A 20 2.23 15.71 19.24
C TYR A 20 0.91 15.01 18.87
N HIS A 21 0.74 13.75 19.26
CA HIS A 21 -0.46 12.98 18.95
C HIS A 21 -1.72 13.51 19.65
N SER A 22 -1.58 14.05 20.87
CA SER A 22 -2.71 14.64 21.62
C SER A 22 -3.31 15.88 20.93
N ASN A 23 -2.46 16.65 20.24
CA ASN A 23 -2.82 17.93 19.63
C ASN A 23 -2.89 17.86 18.10
N LEU A 24 -2.92 16.65 17.50
CA LEU A 24 -2.95 16.50 16.05
C LEU A 24 -4.15 17.24 15.44
N ARG A 25 -5.34 17.12 16.06
CA ARG A 25 -6.60 17.71 15.57
C ARG A 25 -6.60 19.24 15.47
N ASP A 26 -5.65 19.90 16.14
CA ASP A 26 -5.52 21.36 16.16
C ASP A 26 -4.55 21.87 15.07
N ARG A 27 -3.96 20.97 14.29
CA ARG A 27 -2.96 21.29 13.25
C ARG A 27 -3.59 21.20 11.85
N PRO A 28 -3.13 22.00 10.88
CA PRO A 28 -3.54 21.82 9.49
C PRO A 28 -3.06 20.46 8.97
N VAL A 29 -3.94 19.70 8.32
CA VAL A 29 -3.61 18.32 7.92
C VAL A 29 -2.44 18.26 6.93
N ARG A 30 -2.47 19.12 5.90
CA ARG A 30 -1.39 19.29 4.92
C ARG A 30 -0.53 20.49 5.34
N SER A 31 0.78 20.36 5.18
CA SER A 31 1.69 21.50 5.36
C SER A 31 1.34 22.64 4.42
N GLN A 32 1.52 23.87 4.91
CA GLN A 32 1.17 25.12 4.23
C GLN A 32 2.42 25.88 3.71
N VAL A 33 3.59 25.23 3.71
CA VAL A 33 4.84 25.84 3.24
C VAL A 33 4.95 25.77 1.71
N ALA A 34 5.67 26.72 1.11
CA ALA A 34 5.98 26.72 -0.31
C ALA A 34 7.22 25.85 -0.62
N PRO A 35 7.36 25.36 -1.87
CA PRO A 35 8.58 24.67 -2.30
C PRO A 35 9.84 25.52 -2.07
N GLY A 36 10.78 24.98 -1.30
CA GLY A 36 12.04 25.64 -0.96
C GLY A 36 12.08 26.25 0.43
N ASP A 37 10.95 26.49 1.10
CA ASP A 37 10.91 27.15 2.41
C ASP A 37 11.71 26.39 3.48
N ILE A 38 11.58 25.06 3.53
CA ILE A 38 12.34 24.22 4.48
C ILE A 38 13.80 24.12 4.07
N LEU A 39 14.08 23.94 2.78
CA LEU A 39 15.44 23.83 2.25
C LEU A 39 16.27 25.08 2.56
N ASN A 40 15.67 26.26 2.39
CA ASN A 40 16.33 27.56 2.58
C ASN A 40 16.59 27.89 4.06
N GLN A 41 15.95 27.18 5.01
CA GLN A 41 16.24 27.30 6.43
C GLN A 41 17.41 26.40 6.88
N LEU A 42 17.75 25.38 6.09
CA LEU A 42 18.87 24.50 6.39
C LEU A 42 20.20 25.12 5.92
N PRO A 43 21.32 24.89 6.65
CA PRO A 43 22.64 25.30 6.19
C PRO A 43 22.98 24.71 4.82
N VAL A 44 23.57 25.52 3.94
CA VAL A 44 23.98 25.10 2.59
C VAL A 44 25.14 24.09 2.56
N SER A 45 25.77 23.83 3.71
CA SER A 45 26.88 22.90 3.85
C SER A 45 26.84 22.24 5.23
N PRO A 46 27.30 20.99 5.36
CA PRO A 46 27.35 20.31 6.65
C PRO A 46 28.33 21.02 7.61
N PRO A 47 28.09 20.96 8.94
CA PRO A 47 28.99 21.55 9.91
C PRO A 47 30.31 20.77 9.97
N ALA A 48 31.43 21.48 10.16
CA ALA A 48 32.75 20.86 10.29
C ALA A 48 32.98 20.19 11.67
N GLN A 49 32.20 20.59 12.67
CA GLN A 49 32.25 20.07 14.04
C GLN A 49 30.84 19.61 14.44
N GLY A 50 30.76 18.62 15.33
CA GLY A 50 29.47 18.19 15.88
C GLY A 50 28.84 19.29 16.76
N GLY A 51 27.51 19.32 16.82
CA GLY A 51 26.72 20.21 17.67
C GLY A 51 26.09 19.49 18.86
N ASP A 52 25.31 20.24 19.66
CA ASP A 52 24.49 19.69 20.73
C ASP A 52 23.19 19.08 20.16
N MET A 53 22.71 18.00 20.77
CA MET A 53 21.43 17.40 20.45
C MET A 53 20.25 18.33 20.78
N GLU A 54 20.43 19.27 21.73
CA GLU A 54 19.43 20.32 22.02
C GLU A 54 19.19 21.22 20.81
N ASP A 55 20.26 21.70 20.18
CA ASP A 55 20.15 22.54 18.98
C ASP A 55 19.50 21.77 17.83
N VAL A 56 19.90 20.50 17.62
CA VAL A 56 19.31 19.63 16.59
C VAL A 56 17.82 19.38 16.83
N PHE A 57 17.40 19.17 18.09
CA PHE A 57 16.00 18.96 18.41
C PHE A 57 15.18 20.24 18.26
N SER A 58 15.74 21.40 18.62
CA SER A 58 15.14 22.71 18.36
C SER A 58 14.98 22.98 16.86
N ASP A 59 15.98 22.65 16.04
CA ASP A 59 15.91 22.76 14.58
C ASP A 59 14.86 21.80 14.00
N PHE A 60 14.74 20.58 14.53
CA PHE A 60 13.66 19.67 14.15
C PHE A 60 12.28 20.29 14.40
N GLU A 61 12.05 20.88 15.57
CA GLU A 61 10.76 21.50 15.91
C GLU A 61 10.48 22.78 15.11
N SER A 62 11.48 23.61 14.86
CA SER A 62 11.31 24.93 14.24
C SER A 62 11.42 24.91 12.71
N ILE A 63 12.25 24.04 12.13
CA ILE A 63 12.50 23.96 10.69
C ILE A 63 11.71 22.80 10.07
N VAL A 64 11.79 21.59 10.65
CA VAL A 64 11.23 20.39 10.00
C VAL A 64 9.71 20.32 10.22
N MET A 65 9.25 20.41 11.47
CA MET A 65 7.84 20.19 11.81
C MET A 65 6.83 21.08 11.07
N PRO A 66 7.09 22.37 10.79
CA PRO A 66 6.18 23.19 9.97
C PRO A 66 6.00 22.67 8.54
N GLY A 67 7.01 21.98 7.99
CA GLY A 67 6.99 21.37 6.67
C GLY A 67 6.30 19.99 6.61
N ILE A 68 5.90 19.43 7.75
CA ILE A 68 5.33 18.07 7.80
C ILE A 68 3.84 18.11 7.45
N THR A 69 3.45 17.27 6.49
CA THR A 69 2.04 16.86 6.33
C THR A 69 1.74 15.75 7.33
N HIS A 70 0.66 15.90 8.11
CA HIS A 70 0.37 15.02 9.23
C HIS A 70 -0.41 13.77 8.78
N TRP A 71 0.31 12.76 8.29
CA TRP A 71 -0.27 11.49 7.80
C TRP A 71 -1.05 10.68 8.84
N GLN A 72 -0.83 10.92 10.14
CA GLN A 72 -1.56 10.30 11.24
C GLN A 72 -2.74 11.15 11.73
N HIS A 73 -3.01 12.28 11.07
CA HIS A 73 -4.10 13.17 11.47
C HIS A 73 -5.44 12.44 11.30
N PRO A 74 -6.35 12.47 12.30
CA PRO A 74 -7.66 11.79 12.23
C PRO A 74 -8.52 12.17 11.02
N ARG A 75 -8.29 13.36 10.47
CA ARG A 75 -8.97 13.93 9.30
C ARG A 75 -8.16 13.91 7.99
N PHE A 76 -7.16 13.03 7.92
CA PHE A 76 -6.44 12.74 6.68
C PHE A 76 -7.25 11.71 5.87
N PHE A 77 -7.87 12.18 4.78
CA PHE A 77 -8.73 11.38 3.89
C PHE A 77 -8.16 11.24 2.47
N ALA A 78 -6.92 11.69 2.28
CA ALA A 78 -6.16 11.61 1.04
C ALA A 78 -5.56 10.21 0.83
N TYR A 79 -5.30 9.85 -0.43
CA TYR A 79 -4.60 8.62 -0.81
C TYR A 79 -5.19 7.36 -0.12
N PHE A 80 -4.34 6.64 0.62
CA PHE A 80 -4.67 5.67 1.65
C PHE A 80 -3.79 5.99 2.87
N PRO A 81 -4.27 5.73 4.10
CA PRO A 81 -3.52 6.00 5.32
C PRO A 81 -2.19 5.23 5.33
N ALA A 82 -1.22 5.79 6.04
CA ALA A 82 0.03 5.12 6.42
C ALA A 82 0.01 4.90 7.94
N ASN A 83 -0.96 4.13 8.43
CA ASN A 83 -1.28 4.04 9.85
C ASN A 83 -0.12 3.47 10.69
N ALA A 84 0.18 4.11 11.81
CA ALA A 84 1.13 3.68 12.80
C ALA A 84 0.52 3.79 14.20
N THR A 85 0.35 2.65 14.86
CA THR A 85 -0.16 2.60 16.23
C THR A 85 0.98 2.65 17.25
N PRO A 86 0.73 3.11 18.50
CA PRO A 86 1.77 3.14 19.54
C PRO A 86 2.51 1.79 19.73
N PRO A 87 1.84 0.61 19.78
CA PRO A 87 2.54 -0.67 19.85
C PRO A 87 3.47 -0.92 18.65
N SER A 88 3.07 -0.52 17.44
CA SER A 88 3.91 -0.66 16.24
C SER A 88 5.13 0.27 16.26
N MET A 89 4.96 1.51 16.74
CA MET A 89 6.05 2.48 16.86
C MET A 89 7.07 2.03 17.91
N LEU A 90 6.60 1.52 19.06
CA LEU A 90 7.47 0.98 20.09
C LEU A 90 8.23 -0.27 19.61
N ALA A 91 7.59 -1.14 18.83
CA ALA A 91 8.26 -2.28 18.21
C ALA A 91 9.36 -1.83 17.23
N ASP A 92 9.10 -0.83 16.40
CA ASP A 92 10.11 -0.27 15.49
C ASP A 92 11.25 0.44 16.24
N TYR A 93 10.95 1.08 17.37
CA TYR A 93 11.97 1.64 18.24
C TYR A 93 12.87 0.54 18.82
N LEU A 94 12.30 -0.56 19.33
CA LEU A 94 13.06 -1.72 19.80
C LEU A 94 13.91 -2.34 18.68
N ALA A 95 13.34 -2.53 17.49
CA ALA A 95 14.09 -3.04 16.34
C ALA A 95 15.25 -2.12 15.95
N THR A 96 15.08 -0.81 16.10
CA THR A 96 16.12 0.20 15.84
C THR A 96 17.21 0.17 16.90
N VAL A 97 16.87 -0.02 18.19
CA VAL A 97 17.84 -0.15 19.29
C VAL A 97 18.67 -1.43 19.16
N ILE A 98 18.03 -2.55 18.80
CA ILE A 98 18.73 -3.83 18.58
C ILE A 98 19.59 -3.78 17.31
N ALA A 99 19.15 -3.03 16.29
CA ALA A 99 19.80 -2.88 15.00
C ALA A 99 20.25 -4.21 14.33
N PRO A 100 19.41 -5.27 14.28
CA PRO A 100 19.83 -6.54 13.70
C PRO A 100 19.85 -6.47 12.18
N GLN A 101 20.78 -7.22 11.57
CA GLN A 101 20.77 -7.49 10.13
C GLN A 101 20.11 -8.86 9.88
N CYS A 102 18.89 -8.86 9.36
CA CYS A 102 18.03 -10.06 9.27
C CYS A 102 18.11 -10.76 7.91
N MET A 103 19.31 -10.83 7.31
CA MET A 103 19.51 -11.36 5.95
C MET A 103 19.43 -12.89 5.86
N LEU A 104 20.04 -13.59 6.81
CA LEU A 104 20.03 -15.06 6.89
C LEU A 104 19.45 -15.47 8.24
N TRP A 105 18.97 -16.70 8.36
CA TRP A 105 18.55 -17.22 9.66
C TRP A 105 19.67 -17.10 10.69
N GLN A 106 20.91 -17.45 10.32
CA GLN A 106 22.05 -17.42 11.24
C GLN A 106 22.39 -16.01 11.74
N THR A 107 22.08 -14.94 10.99
CA THR A 107 22.39 -13.57 11.42
C THR A 107 21.35 -13.02 12.39
N SER A 108 20.14 -13.56 12.40
CA SER A 108 19.12 -13.27 13.42
C SER A 108 18.01 -14.34 13.41
N PRO A 109 18.17 -15.45 14.16
CA PRO A 109 17.20 -16.56 14.15
C PRO A 109 15.79 -16.10 14.56
N ALA A 110 15.71 -15.30 15.62
CA ALA A 110 14.45 -14.77 16.12
C ALA A 110 13.72 -13.92 15.06
N ALA A 111 14.43 -13.11 14.27
CA ALA A 111 13.80 -12.31 13.23
C ALA A 111 13.17 -13.17 12.14
N THR A 112 13.89 -14.20 11.68
CA THR A 112 13.43 -15.13 10.64
C THR A 112 12.24 -15.96 11.13
N GLU A 113 12.32 -16.54 12.32
CA GLU A 113 11.25 -17.38 12.86
C GLU A 113 10.01 -16.58 13.22
N MET A 114 10.17 -15.36 13.76
CA MET A 114 9.04 -14.47 14.00
C MET A 114 8.39 -14.01 12.70
N GLU A 115 9.14 -13.67 11.65
CA GLU A 115 8.56 -13.32 10.35
C GLU A 115 7.69 -14.46 9.80
N THR A 116 8.22 -15.67 9.85
CA THR A 116 7.48 -16.89 9.45
C THR A 116 6.17 -17.01 10.24
N ARG A 117 6.22 -16.89 11.57
CA ARG A 117 5.02 -17.01 12.40
C ARG A 117 4.04 -15.86 12.20
N MET A 118 4.51 -14.63 12.04
CA MET A 118 3.66 -13.46 11.86
C MET A 118 2.93 -13.48 10.53
N LEU A 119 3.57 -13.97 9.47
CA LEU A 119 2.91 -14.16 8.18
C LEU A 119 1.89 -15.29 8.23
N GLN A 120 2.16 -16.36 8.97
CA GLN A 120 1.13 -17.39 9.24
C GLN A 120 -0.08 -16.81 9.98
N TRP A 121 0.12 -15.95 10.98
CA TRP A 121 -0.98 -15.28 11.69
C TRP A 121 -1.78 -14.36 10.77
N LEU A 122 -1.10 -13.57 9.93
CA LEU A 122 -1.79 -12.72 8.95
C LEU A 122 -2.56 -13.56 7.92
N ARG A 123 -1.95 -14.62 7.36
CA ARG A 123 -2.61 -15.56 6.44
C ARG A 123 -3.89 -16.14 7.02
N GLN A 124 -3.83 -16.61 8.28
CA GLN A 124 -4.99 -17.13 9.01
C GLN A 124 -6.05 -16.06 9.23
N SER A 125 -5.64 -14.85 9.63
CA SER A 125 -6.55 -13.71 9.84
C SER A 125 -7.30 -13.33 8.56
N LEU A 126 -6.63 -13.41 7.41
CA LEU A 126 -7.20 -13.15 6.09
C LEU A 126 -8.09 -14.29 5.57
N GLY A 127 -7.96 -15.50 6.12
CA GLY A 127 -8.65 -16.69 5.60
C GLY A 127 -8.05 -17.24 4.30
N LEU A 128 -6.76 -16.99 4.06
CA LEU A 128 -6.01 -17.57 2.95
C LEU A 128 -5.66 -19.04 3.23
N ALA A 129 -5.62 -19.88 2.19
CA ALA A 129 -5.34 -21.30 2.28
C ALA A 129 -3.93 -21.61 2.84
N ASP A 130 -3.75 -22.81 3.42
CA ASP A 130 -2.52 -23.22 4.10
C ASP A 130 -1.30 -23.38 3.19
N HIS A 131 -1.50 -23.48 1.87
CA HIS A 131 -0.40 -23.58 0.90
C HIS A 131 0.33 -22.26 0.66
N PHE A 132 -0.20 -21.12 1.12
CA PHE A 132 0.49 -19.85 0.99
C PHE A 132 1.57 -19.72 2.06
N GLU A 133 2.79 -19.46 1.62
CA GLU A 133 3.89 -19.01 2.46
C GLU A 133 4.11 -17.51 2.26
N GLY A 134 4.71 -16.83 3.24
CA GLY A 134 4.82 -15.37 3.22
C GLY A 134 6.26 -14.88 3.33
N VAL A 135 6.50 -13.69 2.76
CA VAL A 135 7.64 -12.83 3.10
C VAL A 135 7.17 -11.38 3.32
N ILE A 136 7.80 -10.64 4.25
CA ILE A 136 7.59 -9.20 4.38
C ILE A 136 8.49 -8.47 3.38
N GLN A 137 7.87 -7.81 2.41
CA GLN A 137 8.52 -6.89 1.48
C GLN A 137 8.54 -5.46 2.06
N ASP A 138 9.41 -4.61 1.51
CA ASP A 138 9.43 -3.17 1.81
C ASP A 138 8.22 -2.44 1.24
N SER A 139 7.64 -2.88 0.13
CA SER A 139 6.42 -2.28 -0.41
C SER A 139 5.59 -3.27 -1.23
N ALA A 140 4.35 -2.88 -1.55
CA ALA A 140 3.58 -3.61 -2.55
C ALA A 140 4.25 -3.55 -3.93
N SER A 141 4.98 -2.47 -4.25
CA SER A 141 5.65 -2.33 -5.55
C SER A 141 6.74 -3.37 -5.76
N THR A 142 7.49 -3.71 -4.71
CA THR A 142 8.54 -4.74 -4.77
C THR A 142 7.97 -6.15 -4.72
N ALA A 143 6.84 -6.36 -4.03
CA ALA A 143 6.09 -7.61 -4.13
C ALA A 143 5.57 -7.84 -5.56
N THR A 144 4.95 -6.82 -6.17
CA THR A 144 4.49 -6.87 -7.56
C THR A 144 5.66 -7.04 -8.53
N LEU A 145 6.80 -6.36 -8.30
CA LEU A 145 8.01 -6.58 -9.08
C LEU A 145 8.50 -8.03 -8.99
N ALA A 146 8.56 -8.59 -7.78
CA ALA A 146 8.94 -9.97 -7.58
C ALA A 146 8.00 -10.93 -8.33
N ALA A 147 6.69 -10.71 -8.26
CA ALA A 147 5.71 -11.50 -9.01
C ALA A 147 5.90 -11.36 -10.54
N VAL A 148 6.12 -10.16 -11.06
CA VAL A 148 6.37 -9.92 -12.50
C VAL A 148 7.69 -10.55 -12.95
N LEU A 149 8.75 -10.51 -12.14
CA LEU A 149 10.01 -11.20 -12.42
C LEU A 149 9.81 -12.72 -12.44
N THR A 150 9.00 -13.26 -11.52
CA THR A 150 8.66 -14.68 -11.51
C THR A 150 7.81 -15.09 -12.72
N MET A 151 6.82 -14.27 -13.12
CA MET A 151 6.07 -14.46 -14.37
C MET A 151 7.04 -14.53 -15.56
N ARG A 152 8.00 -13.60 -15.62
CA ARG A 152 9.00 -13.53 -16.68
C ARG A 152 9.88 -14.79 -16.72
N GLU A 153 10.49 -15.15 -15.59
CA GLU A 153 11.40 -16.30 -15.55
C GLU A 153 10.67 -17.62 -15.80
N ARG A 154 9.52 -17.85 -15.15
CA ARG A 154 8.73 -19.06 -15.36
C ARG A 154 8.33 -19.21 -16.83
N SER A 155 7.92 -18.12 -17.48
CA SER A 155 7.51 -18.13 -18.88
C SER A 155 8.68 -18.30 -19.85
N LEU A 156 9.91 -17.99 -19.45
CA LEU A 156 11.10 -18.13 -20.28
C LEU A 156 11.93 -19.36 -19.93
N ASP A 157 11.32 -20.34 -19.26
CA ASP A 157 12.01 -21.55 -18.78
C ASP A 157 13.27 -21.22 -17.96
N TRP A 158 13.21 -20.11 -17.21
CA TRP A 158 14.26 -19.62 -16.30
C TRP A 158 15.56 -19.19 -16.98
N LYS A 159 15.47 -18.81 -18.26
CA LYS A 159 16.61 -18.32 -19.06
C LYS A 159 16.78 -16.82 -19.00
N GLY A 160 15.78 -16.06 -18.54
CA GLY A 160 15.77 -14.61 -18.63
C GLY A 160 16.89 -13.95 -17.81
N ASN A 161 17.20 -14.49 -16.63
CA ASN A 161 18.31 -14.03 -15.81
C ASN A 161 19.70 -14.39 -16.38
N GLU A 162 19.84 -15.54 -17.04
CA GLU A 162 21.14 -16.07 -17.52
C GLU A 162 21.49 -15.55 -18.92
N GLU A 163 20.55 -15.65 -19.87
CA GLU A 163 20.76 -15.31 -21.28
C GLU A 163 20.40 -13.85 -21.59
N GLY A 164 19.66 -13.19 -20.69
CA GLY A 164 18.98 -11.93 -20.97
C GLY A 164 17.73 -12.11 -21.82
N LEU A 165 16.99 -11.02 -22.09
CA LEU A 165 15.70 -11.10 -22.81
C LEU A 165 15.84 -11.06 -24.34
N ALA A 166 16.98 -10.61 -24.85
CA ALA A 166 17.18 -10.45 -26.28
C ALA A 166 17.26 -11.80 -26.99
N GLY A 167 16.42 -12.00 -28.02
CA GLY A 167 16.35 -13.27 -28.76
C GLY A 167 15.43 -14.32 -28.13
N LEU A 168 14.89 -14.07 -26.94
CA LEU A 168 13.83 -14.86 -26.33
C LEU A 168 12.44 -14.41 -26.82
N GLU A 169 11.41 -15.18 -26.46
CA GLU A 169 10.02 -14.88 -26.83
C GLU A 169 9.55 -13.54 -26.24
N THR A 170 8.77 -12.78 -27.00
CA THR A 170 8.22 -11.50 -26.53
C THR A 170 7.04 -11.76 -25.59
N LEU A 171 7.25 -11.48 -24.31
CA LEU A 171 6.26 -11.74 -23.26
C LEU A 171 5.09 -10.76 -23.28
N ARG A 172 3.95 -11.19 -22.72
CA ARG A 172 2.72 -10.39 -22.53
C ARG A 172 2.17 -10.55 -21.13
N ILE A 173 1.95 -9.43 -20.45
CA ILE A 173 1.36 -9.40 -19.10
C ILE A 173 0.05 -8.61 -19.16
N TYR A 174 -0.97 -9.08 -18.47
CA TYR A 174 -2.32 -8.51 -18.51
C TYR A 174 -2.70 -7.92 -17.15
N CYS A 175 -3.44 -6.84 -17.16
CA CYS A 175 -3.98 -6.21 -15.96
C CYS A 175 -5.24 -5.40 -16.29
N SER A 176 -6.01 -4.98 -15.30
CA SER A 176 -7.15 -4.07 -15.53
C SER A 176 -6.69 -2.62 -15.66
N GLU A 177 -7.61 -1.75 -16.07
CA GLU A 177 -7.37 -0.31 -16.07
C GLU A 177 -7.22 0.29 -14.66
N GLU A 178 -7.65 -0.43 -13.62
CA GLU A 178 -7.69 0.03 -12.22
C GLU A 178 -6.42 -0.28 -11.42
N VAL A 179 -5.48 -1.03 -12.00
CA VAL A 179 -4.24 -1.40 -11.29
C VAL A 179 -3.41 -0.18 -10.94
N HIS A 180 -2.70 -0.26 -9.82
CA HIS A 180 -1.78 0.78 -9.40
C HIS A 180 -0.60 0.92 -10.37
N THR A 181 -0.07 2.13 -10.52
CA THR A 181 1.07 2.44 -11.42
C THR A 181 2.38 1.71 -11.06
N SER A 182 2.43 1.00 -9.93
CA SER A 182 3.52 0.08 -9.60
C SER A 182 3.63 -1.07 -10.59
N VAL A 183 2.51 -1.48 -11.22
CA VAL A 183 2.52 -2.51 -12.27
C VAL A 183 3.33 -2.02 -13.47
N ASP A 184 3.09 -0.79 -13.96
CA ASP A 184 3.87 -0.20 -15.05
C ASP A 184 5.37 -0.15 -14.69
N ARG A 185 5.70 0.29 -13.47
CA ARG A 185 7.11 0.29 -13.00
C ARG A 185 7.71 -1.11 -12.94
N ALA A 186 6.97 -2.11 -12.49
CA ALA A 186 7.42 -3.50 -12.47
C ALA A 186 7.71 -4.02 -13.89
N ILE A 187 6.88 -3.65 -14.87
CA ILE A 187 7.09 -3.97 -16.29
C ILE A 187 8.34 -3.28 -16.84
N TRP A 188 8.63 -2.04 -16.43
CA TRP A 188 9.85 -1.34 -16.85
C TRP A 188 11.10 -1.98 -16.26
N ILE A 189 11.10 -2.22 -14.95
CA ILE A 189 12.27 -2.76 -14.23
C ILE A 189 12.55 -4.21 -14.65
N SER A 190 11.52 -5.01 -14.91
CA SER A 190 11.67 -6.40 -15.37
C SER A 190 12.22 -6.53 -16.78
N GLY A 191 12.27 -5.45 -17.56
CA GLY A 191 12.71 -5.45 -18.96
C GLY A 191 11.66 -5.92 -19.96
N VAL A 192 10.43 -6.20 -19.53
CA VAL A 192 9.32 -6.64 -20.40
C VAL A 192 8.87 -5.53 -21.36
N GLY A 193 8.87 -4.28 -20.88
CA GLY A 193 8.57 -3.09 -21.69
C GLY A 193 7.07 -2.72 -21.76
N GLN A 194 6.77 -1.41 -21.74
CA GLN A 194 5.40 -0.89 -21.58
C GLN A 194 4.41 -1.41 -22.63
N ASN A 195 4.84 -1.54 -23.89
CA ASN A 195 3.97 -2.01 -24.98
C ASN A 195 3.49 -3.46 -24.79
N ASN A 196 4.11 -4.20 -23.88
CA ASN A 196 3.79 -5.58 -23.53
C ASN A 196 2.94 -5.72 -22.26
N LEU A 197 2.59 -4.60 -21.61
CA LEU A 197 1.55 -4.55 -20.60
C LEU A 197 0.21 -4.26 -21.27
N ARG A 198 -0.67 -5.27 -21.29
CA ARG A 198 -2.00 -5.15 -21.90
C ARG A 198 -3.05 -4.83 -20.85
N ARG A 199 -3.63 -3.63 -20.94
CA ARG A 199 -4.75 -3.22 -20.09
C ARG A 199 -6.06 -3.77 -20.66
N ILE A 200 -6.81 -4.46 -19.81
CA ILE A 200 -8.10 -5.04 -20.12
C ILE A 200 -9.20 -4.08 -19.62
N PRO A 201 -10.23 -3.78 -20.45
CA PRO A 201 -11.32 -2.91 -20.06
C PRO A 201 -12.06 -3.39 -18.82
N THR A 202 -12.64 -2.45 -18.10
CA THR A 202 -13.38 -2.70 -16.85
C THR A 202 -14.91 -2.58 -17.03
N HIS A 203 -15.69 -3.16 -16.11
CA HIS A 203 -17.15 -3.09 -16.14
C HIS A 203 -17.80 -3.15 -14.75
N GLY A 204 -19.10 -2.86 -14.70
CA GLY A 204 -19.90 -2.97 -13.49
C GLY A 204 -19.57 -1.93 -12.41
N ALA A 205 -20.25 -2.04 -11.26
CA ALA A 205 -20.10 -1.11 -10.15
C ALA A 205 -18.71 -1.19 -9.50
N LEU A 206 -18.12 -2.40 -9.43
CA LEU A 206 -16.78 -2.63 -8.89
C LEU A 206 -15.66 -2.34 -9.90
N ARG A 207 -15.99 -1.92 -11.13
CA ARG A 207 -15.01 -1.64 -12.20
C ARG A 207 -14.04 -2.80 -12.39
N SER A 208 -14.57 -4.02 -12.37
CA SER A 208 -13.82 -5.27 -12.49
C SER A 208 -13.29 -5.44 -13.90
N MET A 209 -12.12 -6.05 -14.06
CA MET A 209 -11.60 -6.57 -15.33
C MET A 209 -12.67 -7.41 -16.04
N GLN A 210 -12.93 -7.15 -17.33
CA GLN A 210 -13.84 -7.95 -18.13
C GLN A 210 -13.23 -9.32 -18.48
N PRO A 211 -13.76 -10.46 -17.96
CA PRO A 211 -13.16 -11.78 -18.18
C PRO A 211 -13.14 -12.19 -19.66
N ASP A 212 -14.22 -11.93 -20.40
CA ASP A 212 -14.28 -12.25 -21.84
C ASP A 212 -13.24 -11.47 -22.66
N ALA A 213 -13.02 -10.20 -22.30
CA ALA A 213 -12.01 -9.36 -22.96
C ALA A 213 -10.59 -9.82 -22.62
N LEU A 214 -10.34 -10.28 -21.38
CA LEU A 214 -9.09 -10.91 -20.98
C LEU A 214 -8.82 -12.18 -21.81
N GLU A 215 -9.79 -13.10 -21.89
CA GLU A 215 -9.61 -14.34 -22.63
C GLU A 215 -9.42 -14.09 -24.14
N ALA A 216 -10.17 -13.15 -24.72
CA ALA A 216 -9.98 -12.75 -26.11
C ALA A 216 -8.59 -12.16 -26.37
N ALA A 217 -8.11 -11.30 -25.45
CA ALA A 217 -6.79 -10.71 -25.52
C ALA A 217 -5.67 -11.74 -25.50
N ILE A 218 -5.75 -12.73 -24.61
CA ILE A 218 -4.78 -13.83 -24.52
C ILE A 218 -4.74 -14.60 -25.85
N LYS A 219 -5.90 -14.98 -26.40
CA LYS A 219 -5.98 -15.71 -27.68
C LYS A 219 -5.38 -14.92 -28.84
N GLU A 220 -5.65 -13.61 -28.90
CA GLU A 220 -5.10 -12.73 -29.93
C GLU A 220 -3.58 -12.64 -29.86
N ASP A 221 -3.02 -12.49 -28.66
CA ASP A 221 -1.57 -12.36 -28.49
C ASP A 221 -0.85 -13.69 -28.81
N ILE A 222 -1.42 -14.84 -28.44
CA ILE A 222 -0.93 -16.17 -28.87
C ILE A 222 -0.95 -16.29 -30.40
N ALA A 223 -2.05 -15.88 -31.06
CA ALA A 223 -2.16 -15.93 -32.52
C ALA A 223 -1.14 -15.02 -33.24
N LYS A 224 -0.64 -13.98 -32.57
CA LYS A 224 0.44 -13.11 -33.06
C LYS A 224 1.85 -13.64 -32.76
N GLY A 225 1.97 -14.82 -32.15
CA GLY A 225 3.25 -15.39 -31.75
C GLY A 225 3.90 -14.70 -30.54
N LEU A 226 3.11 -13.96 -29.75
CA LEU A 226 3.54 -13.39 -28.47
C LEU A 226 3.28 -14.42 -27.36
N LYS A 227 4.05 -14.35 -26.27
CA LYS A 227 3.95 -15.31 -25.15
C LYS A 227 3.27 -14.70 -23.93
N PRO A 228 1.99 -15.01 -23.67
CA PRO A 228 1.36 -14.71 -22.38
C PRO A 228 2.22 -15.22 -21.21
N ALA A 229 2.49 -14.36 -20.23
CA ALA A 229 3.35 -14.68 -19.09
C ALA A 229 2.64 -14.64 -17.73
N GLY A 230 1.62 -13.80 -17.59
CA GLY A 230 0.89 -13.69 -16.33
C GLY A 230 -0.13 -12.56 -16.30
N ILE A 231 -0.91 -12.54 -15.23
CA ILE A 231 -1.98 -11.57 -14.98
C ILE A 231 -1.74 -10.93 -13.61
N VAL A 232 -1.81 -9.60 -13.55
CA VAL A 232 -1.90 -8.85 -12.30
C VAL A 232 -3.35 -8.42 -12.11
N ALA A 233 -4.04 -9.09 -11.18
CA ALA A 233 -5.40 -8.78 -10.78
C ALA A 233 -5.42 -7.80 -9.61
N CYS A 234 -6.42 -6.94 -9.55
CA CYS A 234 -6.54 -5.89 -8.54
C CYS A 234 -7.73 -6.11 -7.62
N VAL A 235 -7.52 -5.94 -6.31
CA VAL A 235 -8.58 -5.86 -5.30
C VAL A 235 -8.38 -4.57 -4.51
N GLY A 236 -9.24 -3.59 -4.74
CA GLY A 236 -9.16 -2.27 -4.10
C GLY A 236 -8.21 -1.32 -4.83
N GLY A 237 -8.45 -1.12 -6.13
CA GLY A 237 -7.71 -0.21 -6.99
C GLY A 237 -7.59 1.20 -6.40
N THR A 238 -6.47 1.86 -6.64
CA THR A 238 -6.12 3.09 -5.92
C THR A 238 -7.05 4.26 -6.24
N GLY A 239 -7.52 4.36 -7.49
CA GLY A 239 -8.41 5.43 -7.93
C GLY A 239 -9.75 5.36 -7.21
N THR A 240 -10.50 4.27 -7.43
CA THR A 240 -11.91 4.16 -7.04
C THR A 240 -12.25 2.90 -6.24
N GLY A 241 -11.26 2.13 -5.81
CA GLY A 241 -11.48 0.86 -5.13
C GLY A 241 -11.85 -0.29 -6.07
N GLY A 242 -11.48 -0.22 -7.36
CA GLY A 242 -11.82 -1.27 -8.33
C GLY A 242 -11.40 -2.67 -7.88
N CYS A 243 -12.26 -3.67 -8.06
CA CYS A 243 -12.02 -5.06 -7.66
C CYS A 243 -12.33 -6.00 -8.83
N ASP A 244 -11.33 -6.71 -9.32
CA ASP A 244 -11.48 -7.73 -10.36
C ASP A 244 -12.18 -8.98 -9.82
N ASP A 245 -12.89 -9.72 -10.69
CA ASP A 245 -13.42 -11.04 -10.36
C ASP A 245 -12.26 -12.05 -10.33
N ILE A 246 -11.67 -12.23 -9.14
CA ILE A 246 -10.47 -13.06 -8.96
C ILE A 246 -10.74 -14.52 -9.34
N SER A 247 -11.94 -15.05 -9.07
CA SER A 247 -12.28 -16.42 -9.46
C SER A 247 -12.29 -16.58 -10.97
N ALA A 248 -12.96 -15.68 -11.70
CA ALA A 248 -13.00 -15.72 -13.16
C ALA A 248 -11.61 -15.52 -13.79
N VAL A 249 -10.83 -14.58 -13.26
CA VAL A 249 -9.45 -14.33 -13.73
C VAL A 249 -8.58 -15.58 -13.55
N CYS A 250 -8.64 -16.23 -12.38
CA CYS A 250 -7.87 -17.45 -12.13
C CYS A 250 -8.35 -18.63 -13.01
N ASP A 251 -9.66 -18.76 -13.24
CA ASP A 251 -10.21 -19.82 -14.10
C ASP A 251 -9.77 -19.64 -15.56
N ILE A 252 -9.65 -18.39 -16.04
CA ILE A 252 -9.07 -18.11 -17.36
C ILE A 252 -7.57 -18.41 -17.36
N ALA A 253 -6.83 -17.92 -16.36
CA ALA A 253 -5.38 -18.11 -16.26
C ALA A 253 -4.98 -19.59 -16.33
N ALA A 254 -5.72 -20.46 -15.64
CA ALA A 254 -5.49 -21.90 -15.61
C ALA A 254 -5.60 -22.57 -16.99
N LYS A 255 -6.45 -22.07 -17.90
CA LYS A 255 -6.59 -22.61 -19.27
C LYS A 255 -5.33 -22.42 -20.12
N TYR A 256 -4.49 -21.43 -19.77
CA TYR A 256 -3.31 -21.02 -20.53
C TYR A 256 -2.01 -21.13 -19.72
N ASP A 257 -2.05 -21.77 -18.55
CA ASP A 257 -0.93 -21.91 -17.60
C ASP A 257 -0.28 -20.57 -17.20
N LEU A 258 -1.10 -19.53 -16.95
CA LEU A 258 -0.60 -18.20 -16.58
C LEU A 258 -0.48 -18.03 -15.08
N TYR A 259 0.59 -17.37 -14.65
CA TYR A 259 0.77 -16.96 -13.27
C TYR A 259 -0.16 -15.79 -12.92
N VAL A 260 -0.83 -15.84 -11.77
CA VAL A 260 -1.72 -14.77 -11.27
C VAL A 260 -1.19 -14.16 -9.98
N HIS A 261 -0.95 -12.84 -10.01
CA HIS A 261 -0.68 -12.02 -8.83
C HIS A 261 -1.91 -11.18 -8.47
N VAL A 262 -2.37 -11.25 -7.23
CA VAL A 262 -3.44 -10.39 -6.70
C VAL A 262 -2.83 -9.25 -5.91
N ASP A 263 -2.90 -8.03 -6.44
CA ASP A 263 -2.58 -6.81 -5.71
C ASP A 263 -3.80 -6.36 -4.91
N ALA A 264 -3.75 -6.61 -3.59
CA ALA A 264 -4.71 -6.18 -2.60
C ALA A 264 -4.08 -5.22 -1.59
N ALA A 265 -3.11 -4.38 -2.01
CA ALA A 265 -2.31 -3.53 -1.12
C ALA A 265 -3.13 -2.80 -0.05
N TRP A 266 -4.28 -2.24 -0.42
CA TRP A 266 -5.18 -1.57 0.53
C TRP A 266 -6.32 -2.48 1.01
N ALA A 267 -7.16 -2.98 0.11
CA ALA A 267 -8.37 -3.71 0.48
C ALA A 267 -8.09 -5.06 1.14
N GLY A 268 -6.92 -5.66 0.93
CA GLY A 268 -6.52 -6.92 1.58
C GLY A 268 -6.55 -6.82 3.11
N ALA A 269 -6.32 -5.63 3.69
CA ALA A 269 -6.47 -5.42 5.12
C ALA A 269 -7.91 -5.66 5.60
N ALA A 270 -8.93 -5.31 4.81
CA ALA A 270 -10.33 -5.51 5.17
C ALA A 270 -10.75 -6.99 5.16
N MET A 271 -9.97 -7.86 4.52
CA MET A 271 -10.26 -9.29 4.43
C MET A 271 -10.07 -10.02 5.77
N ILE A 272 -9.55 -9.35 6.79
CA ILE A 272 -9.64 -9.86 8.17
C ILE A 272 -11.09 -9.94 8.65
N CYS A 273 -12.00 -9.13 8.09
CA CYS A 273 -13.43 -9.18 8.33
C CYS A 273 -14.07 -10.18 7.34
N PRO A 274 -14.67 -11.29 7.81
CA PRO A 274 -15.22 -12.31 6.92
C PRO A 274 -16.23 -11.79 5.90
N GLU A 275 -17.04 -10.79 6.27
CA GLU A 275 -18.07 -10.20 5.41
C GLU A 275 -17.54 -9.44 4.18
N PHE A 276 -16.26 -9.03 4.19
CA PHE A 276 -15.63 -8.33 3.06
C PHE A 276 -14.89 -9.28 2.11
N ARG A 277 -14.74 -10.56 2.46
CA ARG A 277 -14.02 -11.56 1.65
C ARG A 277 -14.72 -11.92 0.34
N THR A 278 -15.94 -11.43 0.11
CA THR A 278 -16.60 -11.54 -1.20
C THR A 278 -15.85 -10.75 -2.28
N LEU A 279 -15.10 -9.71 -1.92
CA LEU A 279 -14.34 -8.87 -2.88
C LEU A 279 -13.15 -9.57 -3.53
N TRP A 280 -12.71 -10.71 -3.01
CA TRP A 280 -11.60 -11.49 -3.57
C TRP A 280 -11.89 -12.99 -3.61
N GLU A 281 -13.17 -13.35 -3.80
CA GLU A 281 -13.56 -14.75 -3.94
C GLU A 281 -12.72 -15.43 -5.04
N GLY A 282 -12.20 -16.62 -4.76
CA GLY A 282 -11.28 -17.33 -5.64
C GLY A 282 -9.79 -17.04 -5.43
N VAL A 283 -9.41 -16.12 -4.51
CA VAL A 283 -7.99 -15.77 -4.23
C VAL A 283 -7.08 -16.97 -3.96
N ASN A 284 -7.61 -18.06 -3.40
CA ASN A 284 -6.85 -19.29 -3.13
C ASN A 284 -6.42 -20.05 -4.40
N LYS A 285 -6.87 -19.62 -5.59
CA LYS A 285 -6.42 -20.15 -6.88
C LYS A 285 -5.19 -19.40 -7.41
N ALA A 286 -4.92 -18.18 -6.92
CA ALA A 286 -3.81 -17.35 -7.39
C ALA A 286 -2.44 -17.91 -6.98
N ASP A 287 -1.39 -17.46 -7.66
CA ASP A 287 -0.01 -17.86 -7.37
C ASP A 287 0.64 -16.95 -6.31
N SER A 288 0.22 -15.69 -6.24
CA SER A 288 0.60 -14.78 -5.16
C SER A 288 -0.43 -13.71 -4.84
N VAL A 289 -0.34 -13.17 -3.63
CA VAL A 289 -1.19 -12.10 -3.11
C VAL A 289 -0.32 -11.12 -2.32
N VAL A 290 -0.52 -9.82 -2.50
CA VAL A 290 0.09 -8.80 -1.63
C VAL A 290 -0.96 -7.96 -0.95
N PHE A 291 -0.75 -7.64 0.33
CA PHE A 291 -1.45 -6.57 1.01
C PHE A 291 -0.54 -5.83 1.98
N ASN A 292 -0.90 -4.60 2.35
CA ASN A 292 -0.06 -3.75 3.21
C ASN A 292 -0.70 -3.58 4.60
N PRO A 293 -0.24 -4.31 5.62
CA PRO A 293 -0.57 -4.01 7.01
C PRO A 293 -0.32 -2.55 7.40
N HIS A 294 0.69 -1.89 6.78
CA HIS A 294 0.97 -0.48 7.06
C HIS A 294 -0.03 0.51 6.50
N LYS A 295 -0.92 0.07 5.60
CA LYS A 295 -1.99 0.95 5.13
C LYS A 295 -3.07 1.02 6.20
N TRP A 296 -3.74 -0.10 6.45
CA TRP A 296 -5.02 -0.08 7.17
C TRP A 296 -5.08 -0.95 8.43
N LEU A 297 -3.98 -1.59 8.83
CA LEU A 297 -3.91 -2.40 10.08
C LEU A 297 -3.07 -1.77 11.20
N GLY A 298 -2.67 -0.50 11.07
CA GLY A 298 -1.99 0.20 12.16
C GLY A 298 -0.51 -0.13 12.34
N MET A 299 0.12 -0.77 11.34
CA MET A 299 1.54 -1.11 11.39
C MET A 299 2.40 0.02 10.84
N GLN A 300 3.34 0.56 11.63
CA GLN A 300 4.26 1.60 11.14
C GLN A 300 4.94 1.21 9.81
N PHE A 301 5.06 2.18 8.91
CA PHE A 301 5.70 2.03 7.61
C PHE A 301 7.20 1.69 7.78
N ASP A 302 7.79 0.74 7.07
CA ASP A 302 7.22 -0.12 6.04
C ASP A 302 6.78 -1.51 6.56
N CYS A 303 5.78 -2.11 5.90
CA CYS A 303 5.29 -3.47 6.18
C CYS A 303 4.34 -3.95 5.07
N SER A 304 4.82 -4.75 4.12
CA SER A 304 4.02 -5.31 3.03
C SER A 304 4.10 -6.83 3.07
N ALA A 305 2.98 -7.52 3.25
CA ALA A 305 2.95 -8.98 3.33
C ALA A 305 2.68 -9.56 1.93
N HIS A 306 3.66 -10.27 1.38
CA HIS A 306 3.57 -10.97 0.10
C HIS A 306 3.46 -12.47 0.35
N PHE A 307 2.32 -13.04 -0.01
CA PHE A 307 2.06 -14.47 0.06
C PHE A 307 2.28 -15.10 -1.31
N VAL A 308 2.96 -16.23 -1.35
CA VAL A 308 3.27 -17.00 -2.56
C VAL A 308 2.89 -18.46 -2.35
N LYS A 309 2.34 -19.08 -3.38
CA LYS A 309 1.95 -20.49 -3.37
C LYS A 309 3.16 -21.42 -3.51
N ASN A 310 4.14 -21.02 -4.32
CA ASN A 310 5.38 -21.76 -4.57
C ASN A 310 6.59 -20.86 -4.30
N PRO A 311 7.18 -20.87 -3.09
CA PRO A 311 8.36 -20.05 -2.80
C PRO A 311 9.59 -20.38 -3.61
N GLU A 312 9.72 -21.63 -4.08
CA GLU A 312 10.85 -22.05 -4.90
C GLU A 312 10.95 -21.24 -6.20
N ASP A 313 9.82 -20.84 -6.78
CA ASP A 313 9.78 -20.00 -7.97
C ASP A 313 10.38 -18.61 -7.68
N LEU A 314 10.07 -18.06 -6.50
CA LEU A 314 10.62 -16.79 -6.05
C LEU A 314 12.12 -16.88 -5.78
N VAL A 315 12.56 -17.94 -5.09
CA VAL A 315 13.99 -18.20 -4.82
C VAL A 315 14.76 -18.40 -6.12
N ARG A 316 14.24 -19.17 -7.08
CA ARG A 316 14.90 -19.35 -8.38
C ARG A 316 14.97 -18.06 -9.20
N THR A 317 14.03 -17.15 -8.99
CA THR A 317 14.01 -15.82 -9.64
C THR A 317 15.04 -14.86 -9.02
N LEU A 318 15.13 -14.82 -7.69
CA LEU A 318 15.80 -13.73 -6.96
C LEU A 318 17.09 -14.13 -6.24
N ALA A 319 17.27 -15.41 -5.92
CA ALA A 319 18.40 -15.85 -5.14
C ALA A 319 19.68 -15.92 -5.97
N ILE A 320 20.75 -15.40 -5.41
CA ILE A 320 22.13 -15.69 -5.81
C ILE A 320 22.78 -16.35 -4.59
N LYS A 321 23.35 -17.54 -4.77
CA LYS A 321 23.93 -18.34 -3.67
C LYS A 321 25.48 -18.33 -3.71
N PRO A 322 26.15 -17.20 -3.41
CA PRO A 322 27.59 -17.20 -3.26
C PRO A 322 27.99 -17.98 -2.00
N GLU A 323 29.20 -18.55 -1.99
CA GLU A 323 29.64 -19.47 -0.92
C GLU A 323 29.56 -18.85 0.49
N TYR A 324 29.83 -17.54 0.63
CA TYR A 324 29.81 -16.84 1.92
C TYR A 324 28.41 -16.59 2.50
N LEU A 325 27.33 -16.89 1.76
CA LEU A 325 25.94 -16.77 2.23
C LEU A 325 25.31 -18.13 2.58
N LYS A 326 26.05 -19.24 2.45
CA LYS A 326 25.54 -20.56 2.81
C LYS A 326 25.47 -20.73 4.33
N THR A 327 24.33 -21.20 4.82
CA THR A 327 24.17 -21.63 6.21
C THR A 327 24.61 -23.09 6.33
N HIS A 328 25.85 -23.33 6.78
CA HIS A 328 26.39 -24.68 6.91
C HIS A 328 25.72 -25.45 8.06
N GLY A 329 25.46 -26.74 7.84
CA GLY A 329 25.04 -27.68 8.90
C GLY A 329 23.52 -27.84 9.09
N HIS A 330 22.69 -27.19 8.27
CA HIS A 330 21.24 -27.26 8.37
C HIS A 330 20.56 -27.23 6.99
N ASP A 331 19.73 -28.22 6.68
CA ASP A 331 18.86 -28.24 5.49
C ASP A 331 17.48 -27.62 5.79
N GLY A 332 16.83 -27.01 4.79
CA GLY A 332 15.46 -26.52 4.90
C GLY A 332 15.27 -25.20 5.66
N ILE A 333 16.34 -24.43 5.89
CA ILE A 333 16.26 -23.08 6.49
C ILE A 333 15.74 -22.07 5.47
N ILE A 334 14.79 -21.23 5.88
CA ILE A 334 14.37 -20.05 5.12
C ILE A 334 15.38 -18.92 5.32
N ASN A 335 16.03 -18.50 4.24
CA ASN A 335 16.79 -17.26 4.19
C ASN A 335 15.96 -16.20 3.44
N TYR A 336 15.28 -15.31 4.16
CA TYR A 336 14.38 -14.35 3.53
C TYR A 336 15.07 -13.33 2.61
N SER A 337 16.41 -13.20 2.67
CA SER A 337 17.15 -12.46 1.63
C SER A 337 17.01 -13.07 0.24
N GLU A 338 16.72 -14.37 0.13
CA GLU A 338 16.48 -15.06 -1.14
C GLU A 338 15.06 -14.82 -1.69
N TRP A 339 14.19 -14.17 -0.92
CA TRP A 339 12.77 -13.94 -1.25
C TRP A 339 12.47 -12.45 -1.55
N SER A 340 13.49 -11.60 -1.59
CA SER A 340 13.35 -10.17 -1.84
C SER A 340 14.51 -9.64 -2.68
N VAL A 341 14.32 -8.49 -3.32
CA VAL A 341 15.38 -7.83 -4.08
C VAL A 341 16.55 -7.39 -3.19
N PRO A 342 16.34 -6.75 -2.01
CA PRO A 342 17.45 -6.37 -1.14
C PRO A 342 18.01 -7.57 -0.35
N LEU A 343 19.34 -7.61 -0.19
CA LEU A 343 20.02 -8.56 0.70
C LEU A 343 19.75 -8.25 2.18
N GLY A 344 19.92 -6.98 2.57
CA GLY A 344 19.74 -6.53 3.95
C GLY A 344 18.27 -6.35 4.32
N ARG A 345 17.90 -6.76 5.53
CA ARG A 345 16.51 -6.77 6.00
C ARG A 345 16.41 -6.29 7.45
N ARG A 346 15.38 -5.47 7.73
CA ARG A 346 15.01 -5.04 9.09
C ARG A 346 14.20 -6.14 9.79
N PHE A 347 14.12 -6.08 11.12
CA PHE A 347 13.23 -6.94 11.92
C PHE A 347 11.76 -6.46 11.86
N ARG A 348 11.15 -6.48 10.67
CA ARG A 348 9.80 -5.94 10.44
C ARG A 348 8.70 -6.72 11.14
N ALA A 349 8.89 -8.02 11.35
CA ALA A 349 7.89 -8.89 11.96
C ALA A 349 7.53 -8.50 13.40
N LEU A 350 8.43 -7.82 14.11
CA LEU A 350 8.22 -7.43 15.50
C LEU A 350 6.99 -6.52 15.66
N LYS A 351 6.76 -5.58 14.72
CA LYS A 351 5.62 -4.68 14.78
C LYS A 351 4.28 -5.39 14.58
N ILE A 352 4.25 -6.41 13.71
CA ILE A 352 3.06 -7.27 13.51
C ILE A 352 2.72 -7.99 14.82
N TRP A 353 3.74 -8.55 15.46
CA TRP A 353 3.57 -9.25 16.73
C TRP A 353 2.98 -8.35 17.82
N PHE A 354 3.52 -7.13 17.99
CA PHE A 354 3.02 -6.18 18.99
C PHE A 354 1.56 -5.81 18.75
N VAL A 355 1.21 -5.39 17.53
CA VAL A 355 -0.14 -4.92 17.20
C VAL A 355 -1.17 -6.04 17.35
N LEU A 356 -0.89 -7.24 16.81
CA LEU A 356 -1.82 -8.38 16.95
C LEU A 356 -1.96 -8.85 18.40
N ARG A 357 -0.90 -8.75 19.21
CA ARG A 357 -0.94 -9.11 20.64
C ARG A 357 -1.69 -8.09 21.50
N ILE A 358 -1.66 -6.82 21.14
CA ILE A 358 -2.27 -5.74 21.93
C ILE A 358 -3.73 -5.51 21.53
N TYR A 359 -4.03 -5.47 20.24
CA TYR A 359 -5.40 -5.17 19.76
C TYR A 359 -6.21 -6.42 19.42
N GLY A 360 -5.56 -7.54 19.12
CA GLY A 360 -6.23 -8.72 18.59
C GLY A 360 -6.83 -8.49 17.20
N VAL A 361 -7.27 -9.58 16.56
CA VAL A 361 -7.93 -9.50 15.25
C VAL A 361 -9.30 -8.82 15.37
N GLU A 362 -10.05 -9.08 16.43
CA GLU A 362 -11.39 -8.52 16.66
C GLU A 362 -11.36 -6.99 16.79
N GLY A 363 -10.38 -6.43 17.51
CA GLY A 363 -10.21 -4.98 17.63
C GLY A 363 -9.93 -4.31 16.28
N LEU A 364 -9.04 -4.93 15.48
CA LEU A 364 -8.74 -4.45 14.13
C LEU A 364 -9.95 -4.59 13.19
N GLN A 365 -10.72 -5.67 13.30
CA GLN A 365 -11.96 -5.83 12.54
C GLN A 365 -12.97 -4.73 12.87
N GLN A 366 -13.16 -4.41 14.15
CA GLN A 366 -14.09 -3.36 14.56
C GLN A 366 -13.68 -2.00 14.01
N MET A 367 -12.38 -1.68 14.03
CA MET A 367 -11.85 -0.47 13.43
C MET A 367 -12.17 -0.38 11.93
N ILE A 368 -11.95 -1.46 11.16
CA ILE A 368 -12.27 -1.49 9.72
C ILE A 368 -13.78 -1.31 9.50
N ARG A 369 -14.62 -2.02 10.26
CA ARG A 369 -16.09 -1.90 10.19
C ARG A 369 -16.56 -0.47 10.44
N ASN A 370 -15.98 0.20 11.45
CA ASN A 370 -16.26 1.59 11.74
C ASN A 370 -15.92 2.49 10.55
N HIS A 371 -14.70 2.39 10.01
CA HIS A 371 -14.27 3.17 8.85
C HIS A 371 -15.17 2.97 7.62
N VAL A 372 -15.57 1.74 7.34
CA VAL A 372 -16.50 1.42 6.24
C VAL A 372 -17.87 2.05 6.50
N SER A 373 -18.42 1.88 7.70
CA SER A 373 -19.72 2.44 8.07
C SER A 373 -19.75 3.96 8.01
N TRP A 374 -18.71 4.64 8.52
CA TRP A 374 -18.66 6.10 8.52
C TRP A 374 -18.47 6.68 7.11
N ALA A 375 -17.70 6.01 6.26
CA ALA A 375 -17.56 6.41 4.86
C ALA A 375 -18.89 6.26 4.09
N GLN A 376 -19.65 5.18 4.33
CA GLN A 376 -20.97 4.98 3.75
C GLN A 376 -22.00 6.02 4.24
N GLU A 377 -21.88 6.43 5.50
CA GLU A 377 -22.69 7.51 6.04
C GLU A 377 -22.38 8.86 5.36
N LEU A 378 -21.10 9.22 5.25
CA LEU A 378 -20.67 10.43 4.52
C LEU A 378 -21.14 10.41 3.06
N HIS A 379 -21.00 9.26 2.39
CA HIS A 379 -21.51 9.06 1.04
C HIS A 379 -23.00 9.39 0.95
N SER A 380 -23.81 8.84 1.87
CA SER A 380 -25.26 9.06 1.87
C SER A 380 -25.65 10.52 2.12
N LEU A 381 -24.86 11.24 2.92
CA LEU A 381 -25.05 12.68 3.14
C LEU A 381 -24.76 13.49 1.88
N LEU A 382 -23.67 13.18 1.16
CA LEU A 382 -23.34 13.86 -0.10
C LEU A 382 -24.33 13.51 -1.22
N GLU A 383 -24.78 12.26 -1.31
CA GLU A 383 -25.78 11.82 -2.29
C GLU A 383 -27.13 12.54 -2.12
N ALA A 384 -27.45 13.02 -0.92
CA ALA A 384 -28.68 13.73 -0.61
C ALA A 384 -28.64 15.24 -0.97
N GLU A 385 -27.50 15.77 -1.40
CA GLU A 385 -27.36 17.17 -1.78
C GLU A 385 -27.46 17.33 -3.31
N ASP A 386 -28.35 18.20 -3.78
CA ASP A 386 -28.66 18.38 -5.21
C ASP A 386 -27.47 18.91 -6.05
N ASP A 387 -26.48 19.52 -5.39
CA ASP A 387 -25.29 20.11 -6.00
C ASP A 387 -24.06 19.15 -5.98
N PHE A 388 -24.26 17.88 -5.60
CA PHE A 388 -23.22 16.85 -5.60
C PHE A 388 -23.58 15.63 -6.46
N GLU A 389 -22.58 15.08 -7.14
CA GLU A 389 -22.69 13.86 -7.94
C GLU A 389 -21.81 12.75 -7.33
N ILE A 390 -22.39 11.61 -6.95
CA ILE A 390 -21.61 10.40 -6.64
C ILE A 390 -21.17 9.75 -7.95
N VAL A 391 -19.85 9.64 -8.14
CA VAL A 391 -19.28 9.07 -9.38
C VAL A 391 -18.98 7.58 -9.24
N THR A 392 -18.60 7.12 -8.05
CA THR A 392 -18.51 5.68 -7.75
C THR A 392 -19.07 5.42 -6.36
N ALA A 393 -19.91 4.38 -6.27
CA ALA A 393 -20.41 3.87 -4.99
C ALA A 393 -19.26 3.41 -4.08
N PRO A 394 -19.47 3.32 -2.75
CA PRO A 394 -18.43 2.90 -1.82
C PRO A 394 -17.96 1.46 -2.07
N VAL A 395 -16.66 1.30 -2.29
CA VAL A 395 -15.99 0.03 -2.09
C VAL A 395 -15.24 0.13 -0.77
N LEU A 396 -15.69 -0.63 0.22
CA LEU A 396 -15.21 -0.52 1.60
C LEU A 396 -15.37 0.94 2.08
N SER A 397 -14.28 1.62 2.41
CA SER A 397 -14.30 3.00 2.90
C SER A 397 -13.87 4.06 1.87
N LEU A 398 -13.76 3.69 0.59
CA LEU A 398 -13.40 4.60 -0.51
C LEU A 398 -14.60 4.77 -1.45
N PHE A 399 -14.92 6.03 -1.76
CA PHE A 399 -15.85 6.38 -2.83
C PHE A 399 -15.38 7.66 -3.53
N THR A 400 -16.01 8.01 -4.65
CA THR A 400 -15.68 9.23 -5.39
C THR A 400 -16.91 10.04 -5.71
N PHE A 401 -16.75 11.36 -5.71
CA PHE A 401 -17.82 12.32 -5.92
C PHE A 401 -17.29 13.56 -6.65
N ARG A 402 -18.21 14.44 -7.05
CA ARG A 402 -17.92 15.77 -7.58
C ARG A 402 -18.91 16.77 -7.02
N TYR A 403 -18.46 18.02 -6.91
CA TYR A 403 -19.34 19.18 -6.81
C TYR A 403 -19.80 19.57 -8.22
N ALA A 404 -21.12 19.61 -8.45
CA ALA A 404 -21.74 19.77 -9.76
C ALA A 404 -22.98 20.69 -9.71
N PRO A 405 -22.85 21.96 -9.29
CA PRO A 405 -23.96 22.90 -9.26
C PRO A 405 -24.48 23.22 -10.67
N GLU A 406 -25.77 23.56 -10.76
CA GLU A 406 -26.43 23.88 -12.02
C GLU A 406 -25.75 25.08 -12.73
N GLY A 407 -25.59 24.99 -14.05
CA GLY A 407 -25.07 26.09 -14.87
C GLY A 407 -23.55 26.19 -15.00
N VAL A 408 -22.78 25.30 -14.35
CA VAL A 408 -21.32 25.24 -14.52
C VAL A 408 -20.92 24.34 -15.69
N SER A 409 -20.12 24.88 -16.62
CA SER A 409 -19.67 24.15 -17.81
C SER A 409 -18.38 23.36 -17.61
N ASP A 410 -17.47 23.81 -16.74
CA ASP A 410 -16.17 23.16 -16.49
C ASP A 410 -16.10 22.62 -15.07
N LEU A 411 -16.61 21.40 -14.90
CA LEU A 411 -16.59 20.69 -13.62
C LEU A 411 -15.19 20.24 -13.22
N ASP A 412 -14.29 20.03 -14.17
CA ASP A 412 -12.92 19.59 -13.89
C ASP A 412 -12.13 20.71 -13.21
N ASP A 413 -12.19 21.94 -13.74
CA ASP A 413 -11.57 23.12 -13.12
C ASP A 413 -12.21 23.43 -11.75
N LEU A 414 -13.54 23.41 -11.67
CA LEU A 414 -14.27 23.66 -10.42
C LEU A 414 -13.83 22.69 -9.31
N ASN A 415 -13.81 21.39 -9.60
CA ASN A 415 -13.44 20.38 -8.60
C ASN A 415 -11.95 20.43 -8.26
N GLN A 416 -11.07 20.79 -9.20
CA GLN A 416 -9.66 21.02 -8.88
C GLN A 416 -9.50 22.19 -7.90
N ARG A 417 -10.14 23.33 -8.17
CA ARG A 417 -10.13 24.48 -7.24
C ARG A 417 -10.75 24.14 -5.89
N LEU A 418 -11.76 23.29 -5.85
CA LEU A 418 -12.39 22.85 -4.60
C LEU A 418 -11.43 21.99 -3.77
N VAL A 419 -10.72 21.04 -4.40
CA VAL A 419 -9.69 20.26 -3.71
C VAL A 419 -8.59 21.16 -3.16
N ASP A 420 -8.15 22.15 -3.94
CA ASP A 420 -7.11 23.08 -3.50
C ASP A 420 -7.61 23.94 -2.33
N ALA A 421 -8.81 24.52 -2.41
CA ALA A 421 -9.40 25.31 -1.33
C ALA A 421 -9.62 24.51 -0.04
N ILE A 422 -10.09 23.27 -0.13
CA ILE A 422 -10.24 22.37 1.02
C ILE A 422 -8.87 22.08 1.68
N ASN A 423 -7.86 21.82 0.86
CA ASN A 423 -6.53 21.47 1.36
C ASN A 423 -5.75 22.69 1.88
N ASP A 424 -6.03 23.89 1.38
CA ASP A 424 -5.50 25.18 1.86
C ASP A 424 -6.17 25.61 3.17
N ASP A 425 -7.48 25.35 3.34
CA ASP A 425 -8.20 25.55 4.61
C ASP A 425 -7.59 24.71 5.74
N GLY A 426 -7.15 23.50 5.43
CA GLY A 426 -6.33 22.67 6.31
C GLY A 426 -7.10 21.88 7.38
N ARG A 427 -8.42 22.02 7.51
CA ARG A 427 -9.22 21.18 8.43
C ARG A 427 -9.25 19.71 8.01
N ILE A 428 -9.24 19.42 6.71
CA ILE A 428 -9.17 18.05 6.16
C ILE A 428 -8.14 17.99 5.04
N TYR A 429 -7.81 16.78 4.58
CA TYR A 429 -6.99 16.60 3.38
C TYR A 429 -7.58 15.53 2.48
N ILE A 430 -7.79 15.86 1.21
CA ILE A 430 -8.40 14.99 0.19
C ILE A 430 -7.59 15.05 -1.11
N THR A 431 -7.76 14.04 -1.95
CA THR A 431 -7.12 13.98 -3.28
C THR A 431 -8.12 13.68 -4.38
N GLN A 432 -7.75 14.03 -5.59
CA GLN A 432 -8.50 13.82 -6.81
C GLN A 432 -7.98 12.61 -7.59
N THR A 433 -8.81 12.10 -8.50
CA THR A 433 -8.41 11.16 -9.55
C THR A 433 -9.24 11.38 -10.81
N ARG A 434 -9.09 10.54 -11.84
CA ARG A 434 -9.89 10.60 -13.06
C ARG A 434 -10.69 9.32 -13.25
N VAL A 435 -11.98 9.48 -13.51
CA VAL A 435 -12.89 8.38 -13.86
C VAL A 435 -13.50 8.69 -15.21
N LYS A 436 -13.25 7.80 -16.18
CA LYS A 436 -13.68 7.96 -17.59
C LYS A 436 -13.33 9.35 -18.16
N GLY A 437 -12.12 9.83 -17.85
CA GLY A 437 -11.58 11.10 -18.34
C GLY A 437 -11.88 12.32 -17.47
N ALA A 438 -12.90 12.31 -16.61
CA ALA A 438 -13.28 13.48 -15.84
C ALA A 438 -12.73 13.44 -14.39
N LEU A 439 -12.39 14.61 -13.84
CA LEU A 439 -11.74 14.78 -12.53
C LEU A 439 -12.73 14.60 -11.40
N VAL A 440 -12.50 13.63 -10.51
CA VAL A 440 -13.33 13.35 -9.32
C VAL A 440 -12.55 13.58 -8.05
N ILE A 441 -13.26 13.87 -6.97
CA ILE A 441 -12.71 13.89 -5.61
C ILE A 441 -12.83 12.49 -5.01
N ARG A 442 -11.77 12.03 -4.34
CA ARG A 442 -11.74 10.78 -3.58
C ARG A 442 -11.94 11.10 -2.10
N PHE A 443 -12.80 10.33 -1.46
CA PHE A 443 -12.88 10.29 -0.01
C PHE A 443 -12.54 8.89 0.48
N GLN A 444 -11.59 8.78 1.42
CA GLN A 444 -11.25 7.51 2.05
C GLN A 444 -11.09 7.67 3.56
N ALA A 445 -11.92 6.96 4.33
CA ALA A 445 -11.78 6.89 5.79
C ALA A 445 -10.89 5.70 6.19
N GLY A 446 -9.84 5.94 6.98
CA GLY A 446 -9.04 4.82 7.47
C GLY A 446 -8.00 5.11 8.54
N GLN A 447 -7.96 6.31 9.11
CA GLN A 447 -7.01 6.68 10.14
C GLN A 447 -7.34 5.98 11.46
N VAL A 448 -6.35 5.32 12.08
CA VAL A 448 -6.53 4.53 13.32
C VAL A 448 -7.20 5.31 14.45
N ASP A 449 -6.91 6.61 14.58
CA ASP A 449 -7.44 7.48 15.62
C ASP A 449 -8.66 8.31 15.18
N ALA A 450 -9.22 8.07 13.99
CA ALA A 450 -10.44 8.73 13.53
C ALA A 450 -11.65 8.29 14.34
N THR A 451 -12.51 9.24 14.67
CA THR A 451 -13.87 8.97 15.16
C THR A 451 -14.90 9.22 14.07
N ARG A 452 -16.15 8.85 14.34
CA ARG A 452 -17.28 9.20 13.46
C ARG A 452 -17.38 10.70 13.24
N GLU A 453 -17.19 11.50 14.28
CA GLU A 453 -17.23 12.96 14.24
C GLU A 453 -16.12 13.54 13.35
N ASP A 454 -14.93 12.94 13.36
CA ASP A 454 -13.84 13.36 12.46
C ASP A 454 -14.22 13.14 11.00
N VAL A 455 -14.82 11.99 10.68
CA VAL A 455 -15.29 11.67 9.32
C VAL A 455 -16.44 12.59 8.90
N LEU A 456 -17.43 12.79 9.76
CA LEU A 456 -18.58 13.65 9.42
C LEU A 456 -18.24 15.14 9.37
N LEU A 457 -17.18 15.60 10.04
CA LEU A 457 -16.69 16.96 9.81
C LEU A 457 -16.31 17.18 8.34
N ALA A 458 -15.85 16.15 7.63
CA ALA A 458 -15.53 16.29 6.21
C ALA A 458 -16.74 16.73 5.40
N PHE A 459 -17.95 16.26 5.73
CA PHE A 459 -19.18 16.70 5.06
C PHE A 459 -19.38 18.20 5.22
N GLU A 460 -19.30 18.69 6.46
CA GLU A 460 -19.46 20.11 6.77
C GLU A 460 -18.43 20.97 6.04
N VAL A 461 -17.15 20.56 6.04
CA VAL A 461 -16.07 21.30 5.36
C VAL A 461 -16.26 21.29 3.84
N ILE A 462 -16.57 20.13 3.25
CA ILE A 462 -16.79 20.01 1.80
C ILE A 462 -17.97 20.90 1.38
N LYS A 463 -19.06 20.88 2.12
CA LYS A 463 -20.28 21.65 1.85
C LYS A 463 -20.08 23.15 2.05
N GLU A 464 -19.40 23.55 3.13
CA GLU A 464 -19.07 24.95 3.41
C GLU A 464 -18.20 25.55 2.31
N ILE A 465 -17.09 24.88 1.96
CA ILE A 465 -16.12 25.42 1.01
C ILE A 465 -16.68 25.43 -0.42
N SER A 466 -17.35 24.34 -0.84
CA SER A 466 -17.95 24.28 -2.19
C SER A 466 -18.96 25.39 -2.44
N ARG A 467 -19.81 25.70 -1.45
CA ARG A 467 -20.86 26.73 -1.59
C ARG A 467 -20.36 28.15 -1.46
N ASN A 468 -19.19 28.36 -0.88
CA ASN A 468 -18.53 29.67 -0.88
C ASN A 468 -17.81 29.95 -2.22
N MET A 469 -17.67 28.94 -3.09
CA MET A 469 -17.04 29.06 -4.41
C MET A 469 -18.03 29.28 -5.57
N ALA A 470 -19.31 28.93 -5.37
CA ALA A 470 -20.40 29.18 -6.31
C ALA A 470 -20.96 30.59 -6.11
#